data_AF-A0A6N3BLD5-F1
#
_entry.id   AF-A0A6N3BLD5-F1
#
_cell.length_a   1.000
_cell.length_b   1.000
_cell.length_c   1.000
_cell.angle_alpha   90.00
_cell.angle_beta   90.00
_cell.angle_gamma   90.00
#
_symmetry.space_group_name_H-M   'P 1'
#
loop_
_entity.id
_entity.type
_entity.pdbx_description
1 polymer ?
#
loop_
_entity_poly.entity_id
_entity_poly.type
_entity_poly.pdbx_seq_one_letter_code
_entity_poly.pdbx_strand_id
1 'polypeptide(L)' 'MRLGEAVRVVRGGCGETLTYTGFPREHWRRIRTNNAIERLNREIRRRTRVVGTFPDGKSAVMLVTARLMYVA' A
#
# COMPACT_ATOMS: atom_id res chain seq x y z
N MET A 1 -4.18 3.35 -26.45
CA MET A 1 -5.02 2.40 -25.69
C MET A 1 -4.43 2.19 -24.29
N ARG A 2 -5.24 2.25 -23.23
CA ARG A 2 -4.81 2.04 -21.82
C ARG A 2 -4.08 0.69 -21.58
N LEU A 3 -4.32 -0.29 -22.45
CA LEU A 3 -3.67 -1.60 -22.40
C LEU A 3 -2.18 -1.56 -22.78
N GLY A 4 -1.78 -0.67 -23.71
CA GLY A 4 -0.37 -0.57 -24.12
C GLY A 4 0.53 -0.06 -22.99
N GLU A 5 0.02 0.88 -22.19
CA GLU A 5 0.74 1.41 -21.03
C GLU A 5 0.84 0.38 -19.90
N ALA A 6 -0.24 -0.36 -19.63
CA ALA A 6 -0.22 -1.45 -18.65
C ALA A 6 0.82 -2.53 -19.02
N VAL A 7 0.88 -2.93 -20.29
CA VAL A 7 1.89 -3.89 -20.78
C VAL A 7 3.30 -3.38 -20.57
N ARG A 8 3.55 -2.08 -20.82
CA ARG A 8 4.87 -1.47 -20.59
C ARG A 8 5.28 -1.54 -19.13
N VAL A 9 4.37 -1.22 -18.21
CA VAL A 9 4.62 -1.28 -16.75
C VAL A 9 4.90 -2.71 -16.31
N VAL A 10 4.09 -3.68 -16.76
CA VAL A 10 4.28 -5.09 -16.41
C VAL A 10 5.62 -5.60 -16.94
N ARG A 11 5.98 -5.30 -18.19
CA ARG A 11 7.26 -5.72 -18.76
C ARG A 11 8.45 -5.13 -18.01
N GLY A 12 8.39 -3.85 -17.63
CA GLY A 12 9.45 -3.18 -16.88
C GLY A 12 9.60 -3.69 -15.44
N GLY A 13 8.49 -3.95 -14.74
CA GLY A 13 8.48 -4.37 -13.34
C GLY A 13 8.47 -5.89 -13.10
N CYS A 14 8.46 -6.71 -14.16
CA CYS A 14 8.31 -8.16 -14.06
C CYS A 14 9.42 -8.79 -13.20
N GLY A 15 10.68 -8.39 -13.42
CA GLY A 15 11.82 -8.91 -12.67
C GLY A 15 11.69 -8.66 -11.17
N GLU A 16 11.44 -7.40 -10.78
CA GLU A 16 11.24 -7.02 -9.37
C GLU A 16 10.04 -7.74 -8.75
N THR A 17 8.94 -7.84 -9.50
CA THR A 17 7.70 -8.50 -9.04
C THR A 17 7.92 -9.98 -8.76
N LEU A 18 8.73 -10.67 -9.54
CA LEU A 18 8.97 -12.11 -9.39
C LEU A 18 10.05 -12.46 -8.36
N THR A 19 10.73 -11.47 -7.77
CA THR A 19 11.77 -11.71 -6.74
C THR A 19 11.28 -12.60 -5.59
N TYR A 20 9.97 -12.58 -5.27
CA TYR A 20 9.42 -13.41 -4.20
C TYR A 20 9.51 -14.93 -4.48
N THR A 21 9.72 -15.35 -5.73
CA THR A 21 9.84 -16.79 -6.07
C THR A 21 11.13 -17.40 -5.53
N GLY A 22 12.11 -16.59 -5.11
CA GLY A 22 13.31 -17.05 -4.41
C GLY A 22 13.09 -17.48 -2.97
N PHE A 23 11.92 -17.22 -2.38
CA PHE A 23 11.58 -17.61 -1.01
C PHE A 23 10.82 -18.95 -0.97
N PRO A 24 10.74 -19.63 0.19
CA PRO A 24 9.86 -20.79 0.37
C PRO A 24 8.41 -20.52 -0.05
N ARG A 25 7.76 -21.52 -0.66
CA ARG A 25 6.38 -21.39 -1.20
C ARG A 25 5.35 -20.97 -0.15
N GLU A 26 5.58 -21.32 1.11
CA GLU A 26 4.77 -20.94 2.26
C GLU A 26 4.66 -19.41 2.43
N HIS A 27 5.69 -18.67 2.05
CA HIS A 27 5.73 -17.21 2.17
C HIS A 27 5.18 -16.47 0.96
N TRP A 28 5.05 -17.13 -0.20
CA TRP A 28 4.67 -16.48 -1.45
C TRP A 28 3.35 -15.72 -1.34
N ARG A 29 2.35 -16.30 -0.65
CA ARG A 29 1.04 -15.64 -0.48
C ARG A 29 1.16 -14.33 0.29
N ARG A 30 2.04 -14.27 1.29
CA ARG A 30 2.24 -13.09 2.13
C ARG A 30 3.06 -12.02 1.41
N ILE A 31 4.06 -12.41 0.62
CA ILE A 31 4.92 -11.48 -0.11
C ILE A 31 4.25 -10.92 -1.37
N ARG A 32 3.53 -11.76 -2.13
CA ARG A 32 2.88 -11.36 -3.39
C ARG A 32 1.69 -10.43 -3.17
N THR A 33 1.02 -10.49 -2.02
CA THR A 33 -0.22 -9.75 -1.80
C THR A 33 0.01 -8.47 -1.02
N ASN A 34 -0.64 -7.39 -1.45
CA ASN A 34 -0.58 -6.10 -0.78
C ASN A 34 -1.73 -5.87 0.23
N ASN A 35 -2.45 -6.94 0.59
CA ASN A 35 -3.71 -6.87 1.34
C ASN A 35 -3.58 -6.10 2.67
N ALA A 36 -2.48 -6.28 3.38
CA ALA A 36 -2.23 -5.59 4.65
C ALA A 36 -2.08 -4.07 4.45
N ILE A 37 -1.31 -3.65 3.45
CA ILE A 37 -1.09 -2.24 3.13
C ILE A 37 -2.38 -1.62 2.57
N GLU A 38 -3.12 -2.34 1.71
CA GLU A 38 -4.41 -1.88 1.21
C GLU A 38 -5.42 -1.68 2.33
N ARG A 39 -5.48 -2.61 3.30
CA ARG A 39 -6.33 -2.49 4.48
C ARG A 39 -5.95 -1.25 5.31
N LEU A 40 -4.65 -1.06 5.54
CA LEU A 40 -4.12 0.09 6.26
C LEU A 40 -4.45 1.42 5.54
N ASN A 41 -4.21 1.50 4.24
CA ASN A 41 -4.52 2.68 3.43
C ASN A 41 -6.01 2.99 3.40
N ARG A 42 -6.87 1.96 3.35
CA ARG A 42 -8.32 2.14 3.43
C ARG A 42 -8.73 2.74 4.79
N GLU A 43 -8.11 2.29 5.87
CA GLU A 43 -8.37 2.82 7.21
C GLU A 43 -7.91 4.26 7.37
N ILE A 44 -6.71 4.59 6.88
CA ILE A 44 -6.19 5.96 6.87
C ILE A 44 -7.16 6.87 6.11
N ARG A 45 -7.55 6.49 4.88
CA ARG A 45 -8.51 7.25 4.07
C ARG A 45 -9.85 7.45 4.76
N ARG A 46 -10.35 6.42 5.47
CA ARG A 46 -11.61 6.52 6.22
C ARG A 46 -11.51 7.57 7.33
N ARG A 47 -10.41 7.57 8.10
CA ARG A 47 -10.22 8.50 9.21
C ARG A 47 -9.94 9.93 8.74
N THR A 48 -9.14 10.10 7.69
CA THR A 48 -8.89 11.43 7.12
C THR A 48 -10.14 12.04 6.49
N ARG A 49 -11.02 11.21 5.91
CA ARG A 49 -12.30 11.68 5.33
C ARG A 49 -13.23 12.32 6.36
N VAL A 50 -13.21 11.85 7.61
CA VAL A 50 -14.03 12.43 8.69
C VAL A 50 -13.53 13.81 9.11
N VAL A 51 -12.21 14.03 9.06
CA VAL A 51 -11.61 15.32 9.43
C VAL A 51 -11.91 16.41 8.39
N GLY A 52 -12.06 16.04 7.11
CA GLY A 52 -12.38 16.97 6.02
C GLY A 52 -11.18 17.84 5.63
N THR A 53 -10.84 18.83 6.46
CA THR A 53 -9.71 19.74 6.26
C THR A 53 -8.83 19.75 7.50
N PHE A 54 -7.55 19.43 7.34
CA PHE A 54 -6.59 19.53 8.44
C PHE A 54 -6.13 21.00 8.60
N PRO A 55 -5.93 21.47 9.84
CA PRO A 55 -5.42 22.82 10.08
C PRO A 55 -3.99 23.02 9.57
N ASP A 56 -3.19 21.95 9.51
CA ASP A 56 -1.83 21.95 8.99
C ASP A 56 -1.37 20.53 8.60
N GLY A 57 -0.25 20.43 7.87
CA GLY A 57 0.30 19.14 7.43
C GLY A 57 0.80 18.23 8.57
N LYS A 58 1.28 18.79 9.69
CA LYS A 58 1.73 18.00 10.85
C LYS A 58 0.55 17.33 11.55
N SER A 59 -0.61 17.99 11.61
CA SER A 59 -1.84 17.40 12.14
C SER A 59 -2.27 16.16 11.35
N ALA A 60 -2.16 16.19 10.02
CA ALA A 60 -2.44 15.04 9.16
C ALA A 60 -1.45 13.89 9.42
N VAL A 61 -0.15 14.20 9.52
CA VAL A 61 0.88 13.21 9.83
C VAL A 61 0.65 12.59 11.22
N MET A 62 0.32 13.39 12.22
CA MET A 62 0.06 12.92 13.59
C MET A 62 -1.08 11.89 13.63
N LEU A 63 -2.19 12.14 12.92
CA LEU A 63 -3.31 11.22 12.86
C LEU A 63 -2.93 9.89 12.18
N VAL A 64 -2.15 9.95 11.10
CA VAL A 64 -1.66 8.75 10.40
C VAL A 64 -0.70 7.98 11.30
N THR A 65 0.26 8.65 11.93
CA THR A 65 1.25 8.04 12.83
C THR A 65 0.58 7.41 14.04
N ALA A 66 -0.38 8.10 14.68
CA ALA A 66 -1.17 7.53 15.77
C ALA A 66 -1.94 6.28 15.32
N ARG A 67 -2.43 6.26 14.07
CA ARG A 67 -3.09 5.07 13.53
C ARG A 67 -2.09 3.92 13.32
N LEU A 68 -0.90 4.21 12.82
CA LEU A 68 0.15 3.20 12.61
C LEU A 68 0.61 2.59 13.92
N MET A 69 0.81 3.39 14.97
CA MET A 69 1.21 2.91 16.30
C MET A 69 0.18 1.95 16.92
N TYR A 70 -1.11 2.13 16.65
CA TYR A 70 -2.19 1.30 17.22
C TYR A 70 -2.49 0.04 16.38
N VAL A 71 -1.80 -0.17 15.26
CA VAL A 71 -1.99 -1.34 14.38
C VAL A 71 -0.84 -2.35 14.54
N ALA A 72 0.20 -2.01 15.29
CA ALA A 72 1.30 -2.91 15.68
C ALA A 72 0.89 -3.82 16.84
#